data_AF-A0A916JLF4-F1
#
_entry.id   AF-A0A916JLF4-F1
#
_cell.length_a   1.000
_cell.length_b   1.000
_cell.length_c   1.000
_cell.angle_alpha   90.00
_cell.angle_beta   90.00
_cell.angle_gamma   90.00
#
_symmetry.space_group_name_H-M   'P 1'
#
loop_
_entity.id
_entity.type
_entity.pdbx_description
1 polymer ?
#
loop_
_entity_poly.entity_id
_entity_poly.type
_entity_poly.pdbx_seq_one_letter_code
_entity_poly.pdbx_strand_id
1 'polypeptide(L)'
;MINTKIQILMLLNIILLSCNNSNKRAIIEASREASLGEMSLKLYDDQTFELESRGLRQTDRFFGTYTIINDTITFSYHSIIPKAGNKAVITPHSISYFNGVYSESMKITLNKL
;
A
#
# COMPACT_ATOMS: atom_id res chain seq x y z
N MET A 1 12.30 -36.47 30.11
CA MET A 1 12.72 -36.75 28.73
C MET A 1 11.66 -36.17 27.79
N ILE A 2 11.92 -34.99 27.22
CA ILE A 2 10.99 -34.36 26.28
C ILE A 2 11.13 -35.09 24.95
N ASN A 3 10.01 -35.57 24.42
CA ASN A 3 9.95 -36.43 23.25
C ASN A 3 10.44 -35.66 22.01
N THR A 4 11.51 -36.13 21.37
CA THR A 4 12.16 -35.48 20.23
C THR A 4 11.22 -35.22 19.05
N LYS A 5 10.14 -36.00 18.91
CA LYS A 5 9.08 -35.75 17.92
C LYS A 5 8.27 -34.48 18.19
N ILE A 6 8.05 -34.13 19.46
CA ILE A 6 7.31 -32.93 19.87
C ILE A 6 8.16 -31.67 19.63
N GLN A 7 9.47 -31.75 19.80
CA GLN A 7 10.39 -30.64 19.49
C GLN A 7 10.40 -30.29 18.00
N ILE A 8 10.38 -31.29 17.11
CA ILE A 8 10.33 -31.07 15.66
C ILE A 8 9.00 -30.40 15.25
N LEU A 9 7.88 -30.80 15.88
CA LEU A 9 6.57 -30.21 15.61
C LEU A 9 6.45 -28.76 16.09
N MET A 10 7.08 -28.40 17.21
CA MET A 10 7.13 -27.00 17.66
C MET A 10 8.02 -26.12 16.76
N LEU A 11 9.16 -26.64 16.30
CA LEU A 11 10.05 -25.93 15.38
C LEU A 11 9.37 -25.63 14.03
N LEU A 12 8.55 -26.55 13.52
CA LEU A 12 7.83 -26.35 12.26
C LEU A 12 6.77 -25.23 12.32
N ASN A 13 6.14 -25.03 13.48
CA ASN A 13 5.17 -23.94 13.68
C ASN A 13 5.81 -22.55 13.74
N ILE A 14 7.07 -22.44 14.18
CA ILE A 14 7.79 -21.16 14.26
C ILE A 14 8.18 -20.65 12.86
N ILE A 15 8.47 -21.57 11.92
CA ILE A 15 8.86 -21.20 10.55
C ILE A 15 7.66 -20.66 9.75
N LEU A 16 6.45 -21.17 10.01
CA LEU A 16 5.22 -20.73 9.34
C LEU A 16 4.72 -19.35 9.80
N LEU A 17 5.12 -18.89 10.99
CA LEU A 17 4.79 -17.55 11.49
C LEU A 17 5.76 -16.47 10.97
N SER A 18 6.87 -16.85 10.34
CA SER A 18 7.79 -15.90 9.70
C SER A 18 7.36 -15.60 8.26
N CYS A 19 6.11 -15.21 8.08
CA CYS A 19 5.68 -14.52 6.86
C CYS A 19 6.21 -13.07 6.97
N ASN A 20 7.51 -12.92 6.70
CA ASN A 20 8.21 -11.66 6.85
C ASN A 20 7.82 -10.76 5.68
N ASN A 21 7.13 -9.65 5.94
CA ASN A 21 6.81 -8.59 4.96
C ASN A 21 8.08 -7.86 4.43
N SER A 22 9.26 -8.45 4.57
CA SER A 22 10.54 -7.76 4.62
C SER A 22 11.19 -7.49 3.26
N ASN A 23 10.52 -7.76 2.13
CA ASN A 23 11.10 -7.53 0.79
C ASN A 23 10.10 -7.01 -0.24
N LYS A 24 9.04 -6.29 0.18
CA LYS A 24 8.19 -5.61 -0.80
C LYS A 24 8.96 -4.46 -1.44
N ARG A 25 9.23 -4.55 -2.74
CA ARG A 25 9.99 -3.54 -3.47
C ARG A 25 9.02 -2.52 -4.05
N ALA A 26 9.06 -1.29 -3.54
CA ALA A 26 8.29 -0.20 -4.11
C ALA A 26 8.78 0.10 -5.53
N ILE A 27 7.85 0.05 -6.48
CA ILE A 27 8.07 0.42 -7.88
C ILE A 27 7.57 1.83 -8.19
N ILE A 28 6.55 2.29 -7.45
CA ILE A 28 6.09 3.66 -7.49
C ILE A 28 5.95 4.18 -6.07
N GLU A 29 6.45 5.38 -5.84
CA GLU A 29 6.16 6.17 -4.65
C GLU A 29 5.63 7.52 -5.09
N ALA A 30 4.54 7.95 -4.46
CA ALA A 30 3.97 9.28 -4.66
C ALA A 30 3.57 9.88 -3.33
N SER A 31 3.76 11.19 -3.17
CA SER A 31 3.35 11.90 -1.98
C SER A 31 2.83 13.29 -2.28
N ARG A 32 2.08 13.85 -1.33
CA ARG A 32 1.79 15.27 -1.28
C ARG A 32 1.81 15.77 0.15
N GLU A 33 2.51 16.88 0.33
CA GLU A 33 2.41 17.68 1.55
C GLU A 33 1.22 18.62 1.43
N ALA A 34 0.41 18.70 2.48
CA ALA A 34 -0.63 19.70 2.65
C ALA A 34 -0.44 20.41 3.98
N SER A 35 -1.02 21.61 4.11
CA SER A 35 -0.89 22.45 5.31
C SER A 35 -1.30 21.76 6.63
N LEU A 36 -2.08 20.68 6.56
CA LEU A 36 -2.63 19.96 7.72
C LEU A 36 -2.28 18.46 7.74
N GLY A 37 -1.39 18.00 6.84
CA GLY A 37 -0.99 16.61 6.80
C GLY A 37 -0.27 16.18 5.52
N GLU A 38 0.28 14.97 5.55
CA GLU A 38 0.94 14.32 4.42
C GLU A 38 0.08 13.15 3.93
N MET A 39 0.10 12.91 2.62
CA MET A 39 -0.43 11.67 2.04
C MET A 39 0.67 11.00 1.24
N SER A 40 0.85 9.70 1.42
CA SER A 40 1.85 8.90 0.73
C SER A 40 1.25 7.62 0.18
N LEU A 41 1.62 7.27 -1.05
CA LEU A 41 1.19 6.06 -1.74
C LEU A 41 2.44 5.30 -2.19
N LYS A 42 2.46 4.00 -1.91
CA LYS A 42 3.47 3.05 -2.39
C LYS A 42 2.79 1.94 -3.16
N LEU A 43 3.24 1.70 -4.39
CA LEU A 43 2.87 0.54 -5.18
C LEU A 43 4.06 -0.43 -5.22
N TYR A 44 3.80 -1.69 -4.90
CA TYR A 44 4.81 -2.74 -4.84
C TYR A 44 4.76 -3.62 -6.09
N ASP A 45 5.86 -4.30 -6.42
CA ASP A 45 5.95 -5.20 -7.58
C ASP A 45 5.10 -6.47 -7.48
N ASP A 46 4.65 -6.83 -6.27
CA ASP A 46 3.70 -7.91 -6.00
C ASP A 46 2.22 -7.52 -6.21
N GLN A 47 1.97 -6.38 -6.86
CA GLN A 47 0.62 -5.82 -7.09
C GLN A 47 -0.13 -5.45 -5.80
N THR A 48 0.57 -5.31 -4.67
CA THR A 48 0.01 -4.74 -3.45
C THR A 48 0.33 -3.25 -3.31
N PHE A 49 -0.45 -2.53 -2.50
CA PHE A 49 -0.18 -1.12 -2.22
C PHE A 49 -0.37 -0.77 -0.75
N GLU A 50 0.21 0.37 -0.38
CA GLU A 50 0.00 1.04 0.89
C GLU A 50 -0.25 2.52 0.66
N LEU A 51 -1.32 3.04 1.25
CA LEU A 51 -1.68 4.44 1.26
C LEU A 51 -1.78 4.92 2.71
N GLU A 52 -0.97 5.90 3.08
CA GLU A 52 -1.00 6.53 4.40
C GLU A 52 -1.47 7.98 4.26
N SER A 53 -2.46 8.37 5.06
CA SER A 53 -2.90 9.74 5.24
C SER A 53 -2.61 10.16 6.68
N ARG A 54 -1.60 11.00 6.86
CA ARG A 54 -1.14 11.46 8.17
C ARG A 54 -1.56 12.91 8.40
N GLY A 55 -2.51 13.12 9.30
CA GLY A 55 -2.86 14.44 9.81
C GLY A 55 -2.15 14.75 11.14
N LEU A 56 -2.45 15.92 11.71
CA LEU A 56 -1.88 16.33 13.01
C LEU A 56 -2.28 15.44 14.20
N ARG A 57 -3.46 14.79 14.14
CA ARG A 57 -4.03 14.02 15.27
C ARG A 57 -4.21 12.54 14.98
N GLN A 58 -4.28 12.15 13.70
CA GLN A 58 -4.65 10.80 13.28
C GLN A 58 -3.86 10.42 12.03
N THR A 59 -3.48 9.15 11.96
CA THR A 59 -2.92 8.53 10.77
C THR A 59 -3.87 7.41 10.34
N ASP A 60 -4.39 7.52 9.13
CA ASP A 60 -5.17 6.46 8.50
C ASP A 60 -4.29 5.70 7.51
N ARG A 61 -4.34 4.37 7.59
CA ARG A 61 -3.59 3.47 6.70
C ARG A 61 -4.55 2.59 5.93
N PHE A 62 -4.35 2.55 4.62
CA PHE A 62 -5.13 1.76 3.70
C PHE A 62 -4.19 0.85 2.92
N PHE A 63 -4.59 -0.40 2.75
CA PHE A 63 -3.79 -1.40 2.06
C PHE A 63 -4.70 -2.32 1.25
N GLY A 64 -4.11 -2.96 0.25
CA GLY A 64 -4.82 -3.89 -0.60
C GLY A 64 -4.02 -4.23 -1.85
N THR A 65 -4.73 -4.56 -2.92
CA THR A 65 -4.15 -4.86 -4.23
C THR A 65 -4.51 -3.78 -5.25
N TYR A 66 -3.73 -3.68 -6.31
CA TYR A 66 -4.01 -2.77 -7.41
C TYR A 66 -3.86 -3.45 -8.76
N THR A 67 -4.51 -2.88 -9.77
CA THR A 67 -4.31 -3.23 -11.17
C THR A 67 -4.08 -1.95 -11.97
N ILE A 68 -3.27 -2.03 -13.02
CA ILE A 68 -3.05 -0.93 -13.95
C ILE A 68 -3.51 -1.38 -15.34
N ILE A 69 -4.45 -0.65 -15.91
CA ILE A 69 -4.90 -0.84 -17.29
C ILE A 69 -4.76 0.52 -17.98
N ASN A 70 -3.91 0.58 -19.02
CA ASN A 70 -3.47 1.83 -19.65
C ASN A 70 -2.85 2.78 -18.60
N ASP A 71 -3.45 3.96 -18.43
CA ASP A 71 -3.06 4.99 -17.46
C ASP A 71 -3.91 4.94 -16.19
N THR A 72 -4.79 3.95 -16.03
CA THR A 72 -5.73 3.90 -14.92
C THR A 72 -5.32 2.83 -13.90
N ILE A 73 -5.09 3.27 -12.67
CA ILE A 73 -4.91 2.41 -11.50
C ILE A 73 -6.29 2.17 -10.86
N THR A 74 -6.64 0.90 -10.64
CA THR A 74 -7.80 0.51 -9.82
C THR A 74 -7.33 -0.16 -8.54
N PHE A 75 -7.75 0.39 -7.40
CA PHE A 75 -7.42 -0.07 -6.05
C PHE A 75 -8.52 -0.97 -5.48
N SER A 76 -8.12 -2.10 -4.93
CA SER A 76 -8.97 -3.04 -4.19
C SER A 76 -8.54 -3.01 -2.72
N TYR A 77 -9.22 -2.20 -1.91
CA TYR A 77 -8.95 -2.04 -0.49
C TYR A 77 -9.40 -3.28 0.31
N HIS A 78 -8.60 -3.70 1.29
CA HIS A 78 -9.00 -4.80 2.19
C HIS A 78 -10.03 -4.39 3.25
N SER A 79 -10.11 -3.09 3.56
CA SER A 79 -10.99 -2.56 4.60
C SER A 79 -11.85 -1.40 4.08
N ILE A 80 -11.57 -0.18 4.55
CA ILE A 80 -12.35 1.01 4.24
C ILE A 80 -11.77 1.66 2.99
N ILE A 81 -12.65 2.11 2.09
CA ILE A 81 -12.27 2.89 0.91
C ILE A 81 -12.11 4.36 1.36
N PRO A 82 -10.97 5.01 1.09
CA PRO A 82 -10.80 6.41 1.41
C PRO A 82 -11.77 7.27 0.59
N LYS A 83 -12.09 8.45 1.10
CA LYS A 83 -12.96 9.40 0.41
C LYS A 83 -12.43 9.85 -0.96
N ALA A 84 -11.12 9.73 -1.20
CA ALA A 84 -10.51 9.96 -2.52
C ALA A 84 -10.97 8.94 -3.59
N GLY A 85 -11.61 7.84 -3.18
CA GLY A 85 -12.11 6.81 -4.09
C GLY A 85 -11.10 5.67 -4.29
N ASN A 86 -11.31 4.90 -5.34
CA ASN A 86 -10.53 3.69 -5.63
C ASN A 86 -10.01 3.62 -7.07
N LYS A 87 -10.07 4.72 -7.82
CA LYS A 87 -9.47 4.84 -9.14
C LYS A 87 -8.64 6.10 -9.22
N ALA A 88 -7.47 5.98 -9.86
CA ALA A 88 -6.58 7.09 -10.14
C ALA A 88 -6.00 6.98 -11.55
N VAL A 89 -5.71 8.12 -12.16
CA VAL A 89 -4.92 8.21 -13.38
C VAL A 89 -3.45 8.37 -12.98
N ILE A 90 -2.55 7.61 -13.60
CA ILE A 90 -1.11 7.75 -13.46
C ILE A 90 -0.54 8.48 -14.68
N THR A 91 0.27 9.50 -14.41
CA THR A 91 1.08 10.22 -15.39
C THR A 91 2.56 10.05 -15.04
N PRO A 92 3.51 10.51 -15.87
CA PRO A 92 4.93 10.46 -15.51
C PRO A 92 5.29 11.20 -14.21
N HIS A 93 4.44 12.15 -13.77
CA HIS A 93 4.74 13.04 -12.64
C HIS A 93 3.76 12.95 -11.48
N SER A 94 2.58 12.35 -11.67
CA SER A 94 1.51 12.37 -10.67
C SER A 94 0.61 11.15 -10.72
N ILE A 95 -0.04 10.89 -9.59
CA ILE A 95 -1.19 9.99 -9.47
C ILE A 95 -2.37 10.84 -8.99
N SER A 96 -3.47 10.84 -9.75
CA SER A 96 -4.63 11.70 -9.51
C SER A 96 -5.91 10.87 -9.43
N TYR A 97 -6.55 10.85 -8.26
CA TYR A 97 -7.84 10.17 -8.04
C TYR A 97 -8.99 10.93 -8.71
N PHE A 98 -9.94 10.19 -9.29
CA PHE A 98 -11.02 10.80 -10.08
C PHE A 98 -12.43 10.24 -9.83
N ASN A 99 -12.61 9.31 -8.89
CA ASN A 99 -13.92 8.71 -8.58
C ASN A 99 -14.29 8.73 -7.08
N GLY A 100 -13.66 9.63 -6.33
CA GLY A 100 -13.97 9.89 -4.93
C GLY A 100 -14.95 11.03 -4.70
N VAL A 101 -15.17 11.32 -3.42
CA VAL A 101 -15.92 12.48 -2.93
C VAL A 101 -15.17 13.79 -3.20
N TYR A 102 -13.84 13.74 -3.30
CA TYR A 102 -12.99 14.87 -3.66
C TYR A 102 -11.86 14.44 -4.59
N SER A 103 -11.36 15.38 -5.39
CA SER A 103 -10.15 15.19 -6.20
C SER A 103 -8.91 15.18 -5.31
N GLU A 104 -8.05 14.20 -5.48
CA GLU A 104 -6.80 14.05 -4.73
C GLU A 104 -5.66 13.77 -5.70
N SER A 105 -4.52 14.43 -5.54
CA SER A 105 -3.39 14.26 -6.46
C SER A 105 -2.07 14.26 -5.70
N MET A 106 -1.22 13.29 -6.01
CA MET A 106 0.09 13.10 -5.40
C MET A 106 1.16 13.19 -6.46
N LYS A 107 2.30 13.80 -6.11
CA LYS A 107 3.47 13.88 -6.97
C LYS A 107 4.26 12.58 -6.86
N ILE A 108 4.65 12.00 -7.99
CA ILE A 108 5.51 10.83 -8.03
C ILE A 108 6.95 11.24 -7.66
N THR A 109 7.52 10.55 -6.68
CA THR A 109 8.90 10.71 -6.22
C THR A 109 9.79 9.54 -6.65
N LEU A 110 9.20 8.37 -6.92
CA LEU A 110 9.87 7.20 -7.48
C LEU A 110 9.01 6.59 -8.59
N ASN A 111 9.62 6.29 -9.74
CA ASN A 111 9.01 5.51 -10.81
C ASN A 111 10.02 4.50 -11.37
N LYS A 112 9.70 3.21 -11.23
CA LYS A 112 10.47 2.07 -11.73
C LYS A 112 9.60 1.13 -12.60
N LEU A 113 8.47 1.63 -13.11
CA LEU A 113 7.67 0.91 -14.12
C LEU A 113 8.49 0.64 -15.38
#